data_AF-A0ABD1J9M2-F1
#
_entry.id   AF-A0ABD1J9M2-F1
#
_cell.length_a   1.000
_cell.length_b   1.000
_cell.length_c   1.000
_cell.angle_alpha   90.00
_cell.angle_beta   90.00
_cell.angle_gamma   90.00
#
_symmetry.space_group_name_H-M   'P 1'
#
loop_
_entity.id
_entity.type
_entity.pdbx_description
1 polymer ?
#
loop_
_entity_poly.entity_id
_entity_poly.type
_entity_poly.pdbx_seq_one_letter_code
_entity_poly.pdbx_strand_id
1 'polypeptide(L)'
;MAQITYSLLFLVLLSSSLTCAEEEEKAQHWNTEAANNAQKWANTCSMQHSKPSQREISTSGCGENLYMSSVKNPWSDAVKSWHDEVRNFQHGVGSINGRVVGHYTQIVWNRSDQLGCAMAYCPKSTFKYFYVCHYCPPGNYNLHTPYKAGPTCGDCPNDCDNKLCTNPCPYVDQYSNCPELKQQWGCNNKDVASWCPASCKCKGQIV
;
A
#
# COMPACT_ATOMS: atom_id res chain seq x y z
N MET A 1 13.97 2.19 20.24
CA MET A 1 12.73 1.93 19.48
C MET A 1 12.20 3.28 19.02
N ALA A 2 12.43 3.63 17.75
CA ALA A 2 11.92 4.88 17.21
C ALA A 2 10.47 4.62 16.77
N GLN A 3 9.52 5.06 17.61
CA GLN A 3 8.12 5.13 17.26
C GLN A 3 7.98 6.04 16.04
N ILE A 4 7.61 5.48 14.88
CA ILE A 4 7.17 6.24 13.71
C ILE A 4 5.74 6.68 14.04
N THR A 5 5.61 7.69 14.92
CA THR A 5 4.32 8.27 15.29
C THR A 5 3.86 9.19 14.18
N TYR A 6 2.80 8.78 13.47
CA TYR A 6 1.75 9.58 12.80
C TYR A 6 2.12 10.75 11.84
N SER A 7 3.36 11.18 11.78
CA SER A 7 3.75 12.47 11.19
C SER A 7 4.60 12.31 9.93
N LEU A 8 5.25 11.16 9.74
CA LEU A 8 6.17 10.93 8.61
C LEU A 8 5.47 10.62 7.28
N LEU A 9 4.28 10.00 7.27
CA LEU A 9 3.50 9.87 6.04
C LEU A 9 2.81 11.19 5.65
N PHE A 10 2.24 11.89 6.64
CA PHE A 10 1.64 13.21 6.44
C PHE A 10 2.66 14.23 5.88
N LEU A 11 3.93 14.19 6.31
CA LEU A 11 4.95 15.13 5.84
C LEU A 11 5.53 14.80 4.45
N VAL A 12 5.61 13.53 4.05
CA VAL A 12 6.07 13.21 2.68
C VAL A 12 5.00 13.61 1.66
N LEU A 13 3.72 13.50 2.00
CA LEU A 13 2.61 13.91 1.13
C LEU A 13 2.36 15.43 1.13
N LEU A 14 2.67 16.15 2.22
CA LEU A 14 2.58 17.62 2.27
C LEU A 14 3.80 18.36 1.72
N SER A 15 4.96 17.71 1.56
CA SER A 15 6.18 18.37 1.06
C SER A 15 6.34 18.35 -0.47
N SER A 16 5.55 17.57 -1.20
CA SER A 16 5.32 17.77 -2.63
C SER A 16 4.43 19.00 -2.81
N SER A 17 5.05 20.17 -2.87
CA SER A 17 4.48 21.45 -3.25
C SER A 17 4.09 21.51 -4.74
N LEU A 18 3.54 20.41 -5.27
CA LEU A 18 2.93 20.29 -6.58
C LEU A 18 1.51 19.77 -6.39
N THR A 19 0.55 20.66 -6.64
CA THR A 19 -0.84 20.39 -7.06
C THR A 19 -1.23 18.92 -7.32
N CYS A 20 -1.58 18.17 -6.27
CA CYS A 20 -2.39 16.95 -6.41
C CYS A 20 -3.82 17.28 -6.00
N ALA A 21 -4.59 17.77 -6.96
CA ALA A 21 -6.04 17.96 -6.83
C ALA A 21 -6.83 16.80 -7.48
N GLU A 22 -6.15 15.74 -7.95
CA GLU A 22 -6.75 14.72 -8.84
C GLU A 22 -6.50 13.27 -8.40
N GLU A 23 -5.78 13.03 -7.30
CA GLU A 23 -5.52 11.67 -6.80
C GLU A 23 -6.30 11.45 -5.50
N GLU A 24 -7.25 10.50 -5.51
CA GLU A 24 -7.86 9.97 -4.29
C GLU A 24 -6.77 9.21 -3.52
N GLU A 25 -6.25 9.82 -2.47
CA GLU A 25 -5.28 9.18 -1.59
C GLU A 25 -6.01 8.72 -0.31
N LYS A 26 -5.57 7.65 0.35
CA LYS A 26 -6.23 7.12 1.57
C LYS A 26 -5.29 7.25 2.76
N ALA A 27 -5.82 7.55 3.95
CA ALA A 27 -5.03 7.59 5.16
C ALA A 27 -4.56 6.17 5.55
N GLN A 28 -3.24 5.95 5.59
CA GLN A 28 -2.66 4.70 6.08
C GLN A 28 -2.44 4.77 7.60
N HIS A 29 -2.81 3.70 8.29
CA HIS A 29 -2.65 3.53 9.73
C HIS A 29 -1.44 2.67 10.04
N TRP A 30 -0.70 3.01 11.10
CA TRP A 30 0.43 2.21 11.53
C TRP A 30 -0.03 0.86 12.13
N ASN A 31 0.51 -0.25 11.63
CA ASN A 31 0.25 -1.59 12.13
C ASN A 31 1.51 -2.21 12.75
N THR A 32 1.42 -2.57 14.03
CA THR A 32 2.54 -3.13 14.81
C THR A 32 2.94 -4.53 14.37
N GLU A 33 2.00 -5.38 13.95
CA GLU A 33 2.33 -6.73 13.42
C GLU A 33 3.14 -6.62 12.12
N ALA A 34 2.70 -5.75 11.20
CA ALA A 34 3.42 -5.46 9.97
C ALA A 34 4.82 -4.91 10.24
N ALA A 35 4.96 -3.97 11.19
CA ALA A 35 6.26 -3.41 11.55
C ALA A 35 7.20 -4.46 12.17
N ASN A 36 6.67 -5.36 12.99
CA ASN A 36 7.43 -6.46 13.57
C ASN A 36 7.90 -7.45 12.49
N ASN A 37 7.05 -7.78 11.52
CA ASN A 37 7.42 -8.62 10.38
C ASN A 37 8.48 -7.94 9.49
N ALA A 38 8.31 -6.65 9.18
CA ALA A 38 9.29 -5.85 8.47
C ALA A 38 10.64 -5.83 9.20
N GLN A 39 10.66 -5.69 10.54
CA GLN A 39 11.90 -5.71 11.32
C GLN A 39 12.58 -7.07 11.31
N LYS A 40 11.81 -8.16 11.45
CA LYS A 40 12.34 -9.52 11.31
C LYS A 40 13.02 -9.71 9.95
N TRP A 41 12.40 -9.21 8.88
CA TRP A 41 12.97 -9.30 7.54
C TRP A 41 14.19 -8.41 7.34
N ALA A 42 14.13 -7.14 7.77
CA ALA A 42 15.24 -6.20 7.68
C ALA A 42 16.50 -6.76 8.37
N ASN A 43 16.33 -7.41 9.53
CA ASN A 43 17.42 -8.02 10.29
C ASN A 43 18.12 -9.19 9.58
N THR A 44 17.51 -9.78 8.54
CA THR A 44 18.17 -10.81 7.73
C THR A 44 19.28 -10.24 6.86
N CYS A 45 19.27 -8.92 6.61
CA CYS A 45 20.22 -8.24 5.72
C CYS A 45 20.30 -8.86 4.31
N SER A 46 19.21 -9.49 3.85
CA SER A 46 19.13 -10.20 2.57
C SER A 46 19.22 -9.28 1.36
N MET A 47 18.80 -8.01 1.49
CA MET A 47 18.65 -7.07 0.37
C MET A 47 17.71 -7.58 -0.73
N GLN A 48 16.76 -8.46 -0.36
CA GLN A 48 15.82 -9.11 -1.26
C GLN A 48 14.41 -9.02 -0.69
N HIS A 49 13.41 -9.30 -1.54
CA HIS A 49 12.03 -9.38 -1.09
C HIS A 49 11.78 -10.59 -0.19
N SER A 50 10.95 -10.38 0.84
CA SER A 50 10.47 -11.45 1.71
C SER A 50 9.48 -12.35 0.99
N LYS A 51 9.34 -13.60 1.46
CA LYS A 51 8.27 -14.49 0.97
C LYS A 51 6.92 -13.97 1.46
N PRO A 52 5.82 -14.13 0.70
CA PRO A 52 4.47 -13.74 1.14
C PRO A 52 4.11 -14.28 2.54
N SER A 53 4.48 -15.53 2.85
CA SER A 53 4.24 -16.14 4.17
C SER A 53 4.98 -15.48 5.34
N GLN A 54 5.94 -14.59 5.08
CA GLN A 54 6.70 -13.85 6.10
C GLN A 54 6.13 -12.44 6.33
N ARG A 55 5.09 -12.05 5.57
CA ARG A 55 4.44 -10.74 5.62
C ARG A 55 2.92 -10.90 5.76
N GLU A 56 2.51 -11.88 6.57
CA GLU A 56 1.12 -12.11 7.00
C GLU A 56 0.90 -11.45 8.37
N ILE A 57 -0.20 -10.71 8.51
CA ILE A 57 -0.71 -10.20 9.79
C ILE A 57 -2.04 -10.89 10.13
N SER A 58 -2.54 -10.69 11.33
CA SER A 58 -3.78 -11.30 11.81
C SER A 58 -5.01 -11.08 10.91
N THR A 59 -5.04 -10.00 10.13
CA THR A 59 -6.18 -9.60 9.30
C THR A 59 -6.00 -9.83 7.80
N SER A 60 -4.77 -9.94 7.30
CA SER A 60 -4.47 -10.04 5.87
C SER A 60 -3.00 -10.36 5.59
N GLY A 61 -2.67 -10.74 4.36
CA GLY A 61 -1.31 -10.64 3.85
C GLY A 61 -0.91 -9.18 3.58
N CYS A 62 0.38 -8.93 3.33
CA CYS A 62 0.89 -7.60 3.00
C CYS A 62 1.70 -7.61 1.69
N GLY A 63 1.86 -6.44 1.07
CA GLY A 63 2.84 -6.10 0.05
C GLY A 63 4.16 -5.62 0.68
N GLU A 64 5.15 -5.24 -0.14
CA GLU A 64 6.47 -4.84 0.37
C GLU A 64 7.18 -3.86 -0.56
N ASN A 65 7.67 -2.74 -0.01
CA ASN A 65 8.67 -1.89 -0.66
C ASN A 65 10.00 -1.99 0.09
N LEU A 66 11.10 -1.97 -0.68
CA LEU A 66 12.46 -2.06 -0.16
C LEU A 66 13.29 -0.85 -0.58
N TYR A 67 14.15 -0.38 0.31
CA TYR A 67 15.15 0.64 0.00
C TYR A 67 16.49 0.27 0.61
N MET A 68 17.56 0.51 -0.13
CA MET A 68 18.91 0.06 0.23
C MET A 68 19.88 1.21 0.03
N SER A 69 20.73 1.47 1.02
CA SER A 69 21.71 2.55 0.95
C SER A 69 23.02 2.19 1.64
N SER A 70 24.12 2.74 1.15
CA SER A 70 25.44 2.63 1.78
C SER A 70 25.58 3.53 3.01
N VAL A 71 24.72 4.54 3.14
CA VAL A 71 24.69 5.49 4.26
C VAL A 71 23.30 5.53 4.90
N LYS A 72 23.21 6.01 6.14
CA LYS A 72 21.93 6.12 6.84
C LYS A 72 21.15 7.31 6.27
N ASN A 73 20.13 7.02 5.49
CA ASN A 73 19.23 8.04 4.95
C ASN A 73 18.00 8.24 5.85
N PRO A 74 17.40 9.43 5.86
CA PRO A 74 16.07 9.62 6.45
C PRO A 74 15.02 8.82 5.66
N TRP A 75 13.92 8.45 6.33
CA TRP A 75 12.80 7.74 5.68
C TRP A 75 12.19 8.53 4.52
N SER A 76 12.23 9.86 4.57
CA SER A 76 11.76 10.73 3.47
C SER A 76 12.43 10.40 2.14
N ASP A 77 13.71 10.04 2.15
CA ASP A 77 14.45 9.74 0.93
C ASP A 77 14.04 8.40 0.34
N ALA A 78 13.79 7.40 1.20
CA ALA A 78 13.28 6.10 0.78
C ALA A 78 11.89 6.24 0.16
N VAL A 79 10.97 6.95 0.83
CA VAL A 79 9.61 7.17 0.32
C VAL A 79 9.63 7.99 -0.97
N LYS A 80 10.44 9.05 -1.03
CA LYS A 80 10.61 9.85 -2.24
C LYS A 80 11.13 9.01 -3.41
N SER A 81 12.12 8.14 -3.15
CA SER A 81 12.67 7.26 -4.19
C SER A 81 11.62 6.30 -4.75
N TRP A 82 10.74 5.76 -3.91
CA TRP A 82 9.63 4.92 -4.33
C TRP A 82 8.57 5.73 -5.11
N HIS A 83 8.22 6.91 -4.61
CA HIS A 83 7.23 7.79 -5.24
C HIS A 83 7.70 8.34 -6.59
N ASP A 84 8.99 8.67 -6.76
CA ASP A 84 9.54 9.23 -7.99
C ASP A 84 9.35 8.32 -9.23
N GLU A 85 8.97 7.05 -9.04
CA GLU A 85 8.55 6.16 -10.12
C GLU A 85 7.30 6.67 -10.86
N VAL A 86 6.50 7.57 -10.26
CA VAL A 86 5.36 8.25 -10.91
C VAL A 86 5.74 8.87 -12.26
N ARG A 87 7.00 9.31 -12.42
CA ARG A 87 7.52 9.89 -13.67
C ARG A 87 7.54 8.90 -14.84
N ASN A 88 7.44 7.60 -14.54
CA ASN A 88 7.41 6.50 -15.50
C ASN A 88 6.01 5.84 -15.57
N PHE A 89 5.03 6.39 -14.87
CA PHE A 89 3.68 5.83 -14.76
C PHE A 89 2.66 6.72 -15.47
N GLN A 90 1.67 6.09 -16.09
CA GLN A 90 0.46 6.74 -16.55
C GLN A 90 -0.75 5.91 -16.13
N HIS A 91 -1.73 6.54 -15.48
CA HIS A 91 -2.95 5.85 -15.04
C HIS A 91 -3.70 5.24 -16.24
N GLY A 92 -4.18 4.02 -16.08
CA GLY A 92 -4.82 3.22 -17.13
C GLY A 92 -3.85 2.52 -18.09
N VAL A 93 -2.57 2.93 -18.11
CA VAL A 93 -1.53 2.34 -18.97
C VAL A 93 -0.50 1.55 -18.16
N GLY A 94 -0.14 2.02 -16.97
CA GLY A 94 0.97 1.47 -16.19
C GLY A 94 2.31 2.10 -16.57
N SER A 95 3.34 1.27 -16.77
CA SER A 95 4.68 1.74 -17.13
C SER A 95 4.73 2.23 -18.58
N ILE A 96 5.06 3.50 -18.80
CA ILE A 96 5.10 4.11 -20.14
C ILE A 96 6.41 3.89 -20.89
N ASN A 97 7.43 3.36 -20.21
CA ASN A 97 8.78 3.19 -20.74
C ASN A 97 9.46 1.89 -20.28
N GLY A 98 8.67 0.94 -19.77
CA GLY A 98 9.16 -0.36 -19.29
C GLY A 98 9.95 -0.30 -17.97
N ARG A 99 10.05 0.87 -17.32
CA ARG A 99 10.69 1.01 -16.00
C ARG A 99 9.77 0.55 -14.88
N VAL A 100 10.38 0.32 -13.72
CA VAL A 100 9.67 -0.07 -12.49
C VAL A 100 8.73 1.05 -12.05
N VAL A 101 7.50 0.68 -11.73
CA VAL A 101 6.44 1.54 -11.17
C VAL A 101 5.80 0.95 -9.91
N GLY A 102 6.23 -0.26 -9.53
CA GLY A 102 5.60 -1.06 -8.49
C GLY A 102 5.71 -0.46 -7.08
N HIS A 103 6.76 0.33 -6.81
CA HIS A 103 6.88 0.97 -5.51
C HIS A 103 5.93 2.15 -5.40
N TYR A 104 5.83 2.97 -6.46
CA TYR A 104 4.85 4.05 -6.52
C TYR A 104 3.42 3.51 -6.43
N THR A 105 3.05 2.52 -7.27
CA THR A 105 1.69 1.98 -7.27
C THR A 105 1.30 1.33 -5.94
N GLN A 106 2.27 0.81 -5.16
CA GLN A 106 2.01 0.32 -3.81
C GLN A 106 1.77 1.45 -2.80
N ILE A 107 2.47 2.59 -2.94
CA ILE A 107 2.25 3.76 -2.08
C ILE A 107 0.83 4.27 -2.27
N VAL A 108 0.39 4.45 -3.52
CA VAL A 108 -0.93 4.98 -3.87
C VAL A 108 -2.01 3.89 -4.01
N TRP A 109 -1.77 2.69 -3.46
CA TRP A 109 -2.72 1.59 -3.60
C TRP A 109 -3.94 1.83 -2.71
N ASN A 110 -5.11 2.05 -3.32
CA ASN A 110 -6.34 2.45 -2.60
C ASN A 110 -6.70 1.52 -1.43
N ARG A 111 -6.46 0.22 -1.59
CA ARG A 111 -6.84 -0.78 -0.58
C ARG A 111 -5.85 -0.89 0.58
N SER A 112 -4.59 -0.54 0.38
CA SER A 112 -3.53 -0.75 1.38
C SER A 112 -3.61 0.35 2.42
N ASP A 113 -4.23 0.05 3.57
CA ASP A 113 -4.51 1.02 4.63
C ASP A 113 -3.77 0.80 5.93
N GLN A 114 -2.99 -0.28 6.01
CA GLN A 114 -2.13 -0.56 7.13
C GLN A 114 -0.68 -0.56 6.65
N LEU A 115 0.20 0.07 7.42
CA LEU A 115 1.62 0.19 7.11
C LEU A 115 2.47 -0.20 8.30
N GLY A 116 3.52 -0.97 8.06
CA GLY A 116 4.55 -1.25 9.06
C GLY A 116 5.93 -1.24 8.43
N CYS A 117 6.84 -0.44 8.97
CA CYS A 117 8.18 -0.26 8.41
C CYS A 117 9.28 -0.55 9.43
N ALA A 118 10.45 -0.94 8.93
CA ALA A 118 11.64 -1.17 9.72
C ALA A 118 12.92 -0.91 8.93
N MET A 119 13.99 -0.61 9.65
CA MET A 119 15.32 -0.42 9.09
C MET A 119 16.33 -1.24 9.90
N ALA A 120 17.28 -1.89 9.22
CA ALA A 120 18.40 -2.60 9.84
C ALA A 120 19.73 -2.06 9.32
N TYR A 121 20.74 -2.07 10.19
CA TYR A 121 22.14 -1.85 9.82
C TYR A 121 22.83 -3.18 9.55
N CYS A 122 23.38 -3.32 8.35
CA CYS A 122 23.92 -4.54 7.77
C CYS A 122 25.42 -4.38 7.46
N PRO A 123 26.30 -4.48 8.47
CA PRO A 123 27.73 -4.12 8.34
C PRO A 123 28.48 -4.99 7.32
N LYS A 124 28.02 -6.21 7.07
CA LYS A 124 28.65 -7.17 6.13
C LYS A 124 28.14 -7.05 4.70
N SER A 125 27.05 -6.31 4.47
CA SER A 125 26.45 -6.15 3.14
C SER A 125 27.07 -4.97 2.39
N THR A 126 26.98 -4.93 1.05
CA THR A 126 27.42 -3.78 0.25
C THR A 126 26.65 -2.52 0.62
N PHE A 127 25.31 -2.62 0.63
CA PHE A 127 24.44 -1.60 1.22
C PHE A 127 24.40 -1.81 2.74
N LYS A 128 24.73 -0.77 3.50
CA LYS A 128 24.83 -0.86 4.95
C LYS A 128 23.49 -0.66 5.66
N TYR A 129 22.50 -0.11 4.99
CA TYR A 129 21.19 0.16 5.56
C TYR A 129 20.10 -0.43 4.68
N PHE A 130 19.27 -1.30 5.27
CA PHE A 130 18.18 -1.98 4.61
C PHE A 130 16.85 -1.55 5.22
N TYR A 131 15.99 -0.98 4.40
CA TYR A 131 14.68 -0.45 4.76
C TYR A 131 13.61 -1.33 4.14
N VAL A 132 12.63 -1.70 4.95
CA VAL A 132 11.52 -2.57 4.57
C VAL A 132 10.23 -1.90 5.04
N CYS A 133 9.25 -1.75 4.15
CA CYS A 133 7.88 -1.35 4.50
C CYS A 133 6.89 -2.38 3.99
N HIS A 134 6.00 -2.86 4.85
CA HIS A 134 4.91 -3.76 4.54
C HIS A 134 3.58 -3.00 4.50
N TYR A 135 2.80 -3.23 3.45
CA TYR A 135 1.52 -2.55 3.17
C TYR A 135 0.40 -3.58 3.19
N CYS A 136 -0.61 -3.44 4.04
CA CYS A 136 -1.64 -4.46 4.25
C CYS A 136 -3.04 -3.86 4.04
N PRO A 137 -3.96 -4.55 3.34
CA PRO A 137 -3.73 -5.71 2.48
C PRO A 137 -2.71 -5.42 1.34
N PRO A 138 -2.21 -6.44 0.62
CA PRO A 138 -1.21 -6.24 -0.43
C PRO A 138 -1.79 -5.41 -1.58
N GLY A 139 -0.95 -4.61 -2.24
CA GLY A 139 -1.30 -3.94 -3.47
C GLY A 139 -0.80 -4.65 -4.73
N ASN A 140 -0.74 -3.90 -5.82
CA ASN A 140 -0.11 -4.29 -7.08
C ASN A 140 -0.71 -5.51 -7.79
N TYR A 141 -1.98 -5.83 -7.55
CA TYR A 141 -2.72 -6.84 -8.34
C TYR A 141 -2.96 -6.38 -9.79
N ASN A 142 -2.99 -5.07 -10.02
CA ASN A 142 -3.09 -4.43 -11.31
C ASN A 142 -2.24 -3.15 -11.30
N LEU A 143 -1.09 -3.19 -11.96
CA LEU A 143 -0.16 -2.07 -12.00
C LEU A 143 -0.61 -0.90 -12.89
N HIS A 144 -1.76 -1.00 -13.58
CA HIS A 144 -2.24 0.06 -14.47
C HIS A 144 -3.20 1.02 -13.76
N THR A 145 -3.95 0.53 -12.76
CA THR A 145 -4.99 1.29 -12.06
C THR A 145 -4.92 1.01 -10.56
N PRO A 146 -3.96 1.61 -9.83
CA PRO A 146 -3.78 1.38 -8.39
C PRO A 146 -4.89 2.00 -7.52
N TYR A 147 -5.60 2.98 -8.08
CA TYR A 147 -6.77 3.62 -7.52
C TYR A 147 -7.79 3.86 -8.63
N LYS A 148 -9.05 4.12 -8.26
CA LYS A 148 -10.10 4.49 -9.20
C LYS A 148 -9.93 5.97 -9.55
N ALA A 149 -9.84 6.29 -10.84
CA ALA A 149 -9.84 7.69 -11.26
C ALA A 149 -11.23 8.30 -11.06
N GLY A 150 -11.28 9.50 -10.50
CA GLY A 150 -12.53 10.18 -10.17
C GLY A 150 -12.30 11.50 -9.43
N PRO A 151 -13.38 12.26 -9.15
CA PRO A 151 -13.28 13.41 -8.27
C PRO A 151 -12.83 12.95 -6.87
N THR A 152 -12.01 13.75 -6.21
CA THR A 152 -11.57 13.50 -4.83
C THR A 152 -12.76 13.17 -3.92
N CYS A 153 -12.65 12.05 -3.19
CA CYS A 153 -13.69 11.54 -2.29
C CYS A 153 -15.04 11.26 -2.97
N GLY A 154 -15.05 11.01 -4.28
CA GLY A 154 -16.27 10.73 -5.04
C GLY A 154 -16.98 9.47 -4.56
N ASP A 155 -16.22 8.49 -4.08
CA ASP A 155 -16.74 7.23 -3.55
C ASP A 155 -17.04 7.27 -2.03
N CYS A 156 -16.66 8.34 -1.33
CA CYS A 156 -16.80 8.49 0.12
C CYS A 156 -17.24 9.91 0.56
N PRO A 157 -18.32 10.48 -0.01
CA PRO A 157 -18.65 11.90 0.19
C PRO A 157 -18.93 12.30 1.65
N ASN A 158 -19.36 11.35 2.48
CA ASN A 158 -19.65 11.57 3.91
C ASN A 158 -18.50 11.14 4.84
N ASP A 159 -17.47 10.50 4.29
CA ASP A 159 -16.34 9.92 5.04
C ASP A 159 -15.02 10.41 4.42
N CYS A 160 -14.93 11.71 4.20
CA CYS A 160 -13.78 12.37 3.57
C CYS A 160 -13.10 13.31 4.58
N ASP A 161 -11.84 13.03 4.89
CA ASP A 161 -10.99 13.89 5.72
C ASP A 161 -9.73 14.27 4.94
N ASN A 162 -9.47 15.58 4.79
CA ASN A 162 -8.31 16.10 4.06
C ASN A 162 -8.07 15.45 2.68
N LYS A 163 -9.13 15.28 1.90
CA LYS A 163 -9.12 14.63 0.57
C LYS A 163 -8.92 13.11 0.59
N LEU A 164 -8.98 12.48 1.76
CA LEU A 164 -8.79 11.04 1.94
C LEU A 164 -10.06 10.37 2.46
N CYS A 165 -10.40 9.20 1.92
CA CYS A 165 -11.51 8.40 2.45
C CYS A 165 -11.16 7.76 3.80
N THR A 166 -12.08 7.83 4.77
CA THR A 166 -11.89 7.33 6.14
C THR A 166 -12.77 6.12 6.49
N ASN A 167 -13.44 5.51 5.50
CA ASN A 167 -14.39 4.41 5.66
C ASN A 167 -13.92 3.10 4.97
N PRO A 168 -12.77 2.51 5.39
CA PRO A 168 -12.28 1.27 4.81
C PRO A 168 -13.22 0.09 5.07
N CYS A 169 -13.35 -0.82 4.10
CA CYS A 169 -14.00 -2.10 4.29
C CYS A 169 -13.13 -3.01 5.19
N PRO A 170 -13.67 -3.59 6.28
CA PRO A 170 -12.92 -4.50 7.14
C PRO A 170 -12.74 -5.92 6.55
N TYR A 171 -13.42 -6.22 5.44
CA TYR A 171 -13.35 -7.52 4.78
C TYR A 171 -12.43 -7.45 3.57
N VAL A 172 -11.86 -8.60 3.23
CA VAL A 172 -10.99 -8.75 2.07
C VAL A 172 -11.58 -9.78 1.11
N ASP A 173 -11.96 -9.33 -0.09
CA ASP A 173 -12.20 -10.21 -1.24
C ASP A 173 -10.97 -11.04 -1.59
N GLN A 174 -11.18 -12.33 -1.80
CA GLN A 174 -10.15 -13.31 -2.16
C GLN A 174 -9.74 -13.19 -3.64
N TYR A 175 -10.65 -12.72 -4.49
CA TYR A 175 -10.42 -12.57 -5.92
C TYR A 175 -10.65 -11.14 -6.38
N SER A 176 -9.86 -10.71 -7.37
CA SER A 176 -9.97 -9.37 -7.95
C SER A 176 -11.26 -9.17 -8.74
N ASN A 177 -11.86 -10.25 -9.28
CA ASN A 177 -13.10 -10.20 -10.05
C ASN A 177 -14.37 -10.39 -9.19
N CYS A 178 -14.26 -10.18 -7.88
CA CYS A 178 -15.40 -10.25 -6.97
C CYS A 178 -16.55 -9.28 -7.30
N PRO A 179 -16.31 -8.06 -7.80
CA PRO A 179 -17.38 -7.18 -8.29
C PRO A 179 -18.22 -7.84 -9.41
N GLU A 180 -17.57 -8.49 -10.38
CA GLU A 180 -18.23 -9.20 -11.48
C GLU A 180 -18.96 -10.46 -10.99
N LEU A 181 -18.34 -11.24 -10.09
CA LEU A 181 -18.96 -12.42 -9.50
C LEU A 181 -20.23 -12.08 -8.73
N LYS A 182 -20.21 -10.98 -7.96
CA LYS A 182 -21.38 -10.43 -7.28
C LYS A 182 -22.46 -10.03 -8.27
N GLN A 183 -22.11 -9.38 -9.39
CA GLN A 183 -23.09 -8.97 -10.40
C GLN A 183 -23.72 -10.18 -11.09
N GLN A 184 -22.94 -11.22 -11.37
CA GLN A 184 -23.39 -12.39 -12.11
C GLN A 184 -24.22 -13.37 -11.26
N TRP A 185 -23.80 -13.64 -10.02
CA TRP A 185 -24.38 -14.69 -9.19
C TRP A 185 -25.06 -14.19 -7.90
N GLY A 186 -24.82 -12.93 -7.54
CA GLY A 186 -25.34 -12.33 -6.32
C GLY A 186 -24.68 -12.85 -5.04
N CYS A 187 -24.86 -12.09 -3.95
CA CYS A 187 -24.32 -12.45 -2.63
C CYS A 187 -25.15 -13.52 -1.89
N ASN A 188 -26.24 -14.01 -2.47
CA ASN A 188 -26.98 -15.16 -1.95
C ASN A 188 -26.31 -16.48 -2.34
N ASN A 189 -25.46 -16.47 -3.36
CA ASN A 189 -24.61 -17.60 -3.69
C ASN A 189 -23.56 -17.79 -2.57
N LYS A 190 -23.51 -18.98 -1.97
CA LYS A 190 -22.64 -19.27 -0.81
C LYS A 190 -21.15 -19.12 -1.15
N ASP A 191 -20.75 -19.49 -2.35
CA ASP A 191 -19.35 -19.39 -2.78
C ASP A 191 -18.96 -17.93 -2.97
N VAL A 192 -19.80 -17.14 -3.65
CA VAL A 192 -19.56 -15.69 -3.81
C VAL A 192 -19.58 -14.98 -2.46
N ALA A 193 -20.50 -15.30 -1.56
CA ALA A 193 -20.51 -14.70 -0.22
C ALA A 193 -19.24 -15.04 0.60
N SER A 194 -18.64 -16.21 0.37
CA SER A 194 -17.43 -16.68 1.05
C SER A 194 -16.16 -16.07 0.45
N TRP A 195 -16.06 -16.06 -0.88
CA TRP A 195 -14.88 -15.56 -1.60
C TRP A 195 -14.86 -14.05 -1.73
N CYS A 196 -16.02 -13.41 -1.74
CA CYS A 196 -16.19 -11.99 -1.99
C CYS A 196 -16.89 -11.25 -0.82
N PRO A 197 -16.43 -11.42 0.43
CA PRO A 197 -17.07 -10.83 1.60
C PRO A 197 -17.04 -9.30 1.58
N ALA A 198 -16.02 -8.66 1.01
CA ALA A 198 -15.93 -7.21 0.90
C ALA A 198 -16.97 -6.70 -0.10
N SER A 199 -16.98 -7.24 -1.32
CA SER A 199 -17.97 -6.93 -2.34
C SER A 199 -19.42 -7.13 -1.84
N CYS A 200 -19.65 -8.13 -1.00
CA CYS A 200 -20.98 -8.46 -0.50
C CYS A 200 -21.43 -7.68 0.74
N LYS A 201 -20.52 -7.37 1.68
CA LYS A 201 -20.88 -6.79 2.98
C LYS A 201 -20.60 -5.30 3.09
N CYS A 202 -19.60 -4.79 2.36
CA CYS A 202 -19.13 -3.41 2.50
C CYS A 202 -19.87 -2.45 1.55
N LYS A 203 -21.10 -2.08 1.93
CA LYS A 203 -21.87 -1.07 1.20
C LYS A 203 -21.44 0.33 1.63
N GLY A 204 -21.05 1.16 0.65
CA GLY A 204 -20.64 2.55 0.90
C GLY A 204 -19.29 2.68 1.61
N GLN A 205 -18.47 1.63 1.60
CA GLN A 205 -17.10 1.63 2.12
C GLN A 205 -16.13 1.38 0.95
N ILE A 206 -14.87 1.76 1.13
CA ILE A 206 -13.81 1.49 0.15
C ILE A 206 -13.41 0.01 0.20
N VAL A 207 -13.56 -0.71 -0.92
CA VAL A 207 -13.33 -2.17 -1.08
C VAL A 207 -12.09 -2.45 -1.91
#